data_AF-A0A529SJI4-F1
#
_entry.id   AF-A0A529SJI4-F1
#
_cell.length_a   1.000
_cell.length_b   1.000
_cell.length_c   1.000
_cell.angle_alpha   90.00
_cell.angle_beta   90.00
_cell.angle_gamma   90.00
#
_symmetry.space_group_name_H-M   'P 1'
#
loop_
_entity.id
_entity.type
_entity.pdbx_description
1 polymer ?
#
loop_
_entity_poly.entity_id
_entity_poly.type
_entity_poly.pdbx_seq_one_letter_code
_entity_poly.pdbx_strand_id
1 'polypeptide(L)'
;RLHRAGELTAVWVPDRGHEAMRDLVRAREAAQEAQKRSRQQLQSFLLRHGRIYSGRSSWSLAHMRWISTLKFEHPAHFIVLKEYCQAIEDAEVRLKRLTDLISETVKSWTMAPV
;
A
#
# COMPACT_ATOMS: atom_id res chain seq x y z
N ARG A 1 28.92 -27.91 -21.20
CA ARG A 1 28.69 -29.34 -21.51
C ARG A 1 27.19 -29.65 -21.66
N LEU A 2 26.31 -29.07 -20.84
CA LEU A 2 24.84 -29.25 -20.91
C LEU A 2 24.16 -28.70 -22.19
N HIS A 3 24.57 -27.52 -22.69
CA HIS A 3 23.98 -26.93 -23.91
C HIS A 3 24.17 -27.79 -25.18
N ARG A 4 25.27 -28.56 -25.27
CA ARG A 4 25.54 -29.44 -26.43
C ARG A 4 24.79 -30.77 -26.34
N ALA A 5 24.31 -31.14 -25.15
CA ALA A 5 23.56 -32.38 -24.91
C ALA A 5 22.04 -32.22 -25.16
N GLY A 6 21.57 -31.01 -25.49
CA GLY A 6 20.14 -30.73 -25.68
C GLY A 6 19.33 -30.72 -24.36
N GLU A 7 20.00 -30.84 -23.22
CA GLU A 7 19.39 -30.92 -21.89
C GLU A 7 18.99 -29.56 -21.30
N LEU A 8 19.07 -28.47 -22.08
CA LEU A 8 18.66 -27.13 -21.66
C LEU A 8 17.32 -26.75 -22.29
N THR A 9 16.33 -26.49 -21.45
CA THR A 9 15.09 -25.83 -21.85
C THR A 9 15.31 -24.32 -21.89
N ALA A 10 15.02 -23.69 -23.03
CA ALA A 10 15.07 -22.24 -23.12
C ALA A 10 14.05 -21.62 -22.15
N VAL A 11 14.51 -20.73 -21.29
CA VAL A 11 13.66 -19.95 -20.38
C VAL A 11 13.46 -18.57 -21.00
N TRP A 12 12.23 -18.08 -20.99
CA TRP A 12 11.92 -16.74 -21.46
C TRP A 12 12.51 -15.69 -20.52
N VAL A 13 13.24 -14.73 -21.08
CA VAL A 13 13.82 -13.59 -20.36
C VAL A 13 13.00 -12.33 -20.71
N PRO A 14 12.49 -11.59 -19.72
CA PRO A 14 11.79 -10.34 -19.95
C PRO A 14 12.69 -9.31 -20.62
N ASP A 15 12.17 -8.65 -21.66
CA ASP A 15 12.83 -7.50 -22.24
C ASP A 15 12.63 -6.23 -21.37
N ARG A 16 13.17 -5.10 -21.85
CA ARG A 16 13.10 -3.81 -21.15
C ARG A 16 11.67 -3.32 -20.89
N GLY A 17 10.73 -3.60 -21.78
CA GLY A 17 9.33 -3.22 -21.62
C GLY A 17 8.66 -4.00 -20.48
N HIS A 18 8.97 -5.29 -20.34
CA HIS A 18 8.46 -6.12 -19.25
C HIS A 18 9.04 -5.70 -17.89
N GLU A 19 10.33 -5.36 -17.81
CA GLU A 19 10.92 -4.85 -16.56
C GLU A 19 10.34 -3.49 -16.16
N ALA A 20 10.08 -2.58 -17.10
CA ALA A 20 9.43 -1.31 -16.81
C ALA A 20 8.03 -1.49 -16.18
N MET A 21 7.25 -2.44 -16.68
CA MET A 21 5.95 -2.79 -16.08
C MET A 21 6.09 -3.37 -14.68
N ARG A 22 7.11 -4.20 -14.43
CA ARG A 22 7.39 -4.75 -13.10
C ARG A 22 7.78 -3.65 -12.12
N ASP A 23 8.52 -2.65 -12.54
CA ASP A 23 8.88 -1.52 -11.68
C ASP A 23 7.65 -0.72 -11.22
N LEU A 24 6.63 -0.57 -12.07
CA LEU A 24 5.35 0.02 -11.65
C LEU A 24 4.67 -0.85 -10.58
N VAL A 25 4.65 -2.17 -10.76
CA VAL A 25 4.09 -3.11 -9.77
C VAL A 25 4.85 -3.05 -8.44
N ARG A 26 6.19 -3.08 -8.48
CA ARG A 26 7.06 -2.93 -7.29
C ARG A 26 6.80 -1.59 -6.59
N ALA A 27 6.59 -0.51 -7.33
CA ALA A 27 6.24 0.79 -6.76
C ALA A 27 4.88 0.76 -6.05
N ARG A 28 3.87 0.06 -6.60
CA ARG A 28 2.57 -0.13 -5.95
C ARG A 28 2.71 -0.95 -4.66
N GLU A 29 3.51 -2.02 -4.67
CA GLU A 29 3.79 -2.83 -3.47
C GLU A 29 4.46 -1.99 -2.37
N ALA A 30 5.46 -1.19 -2.72
CA ALA A 30 6.10 -0.28 -1.79
C ALA A 30 5.12 0.75 -1.19
N ALA A 31 4.17 1.25 -1.99
CA ALA A 31 3.11 2.14 -1.52
C ALA A 31 2.12 1.42 -0.57
N GLN A 32 1.78 0.16 -0.85
CA GLN A 32 0.96 -0.67 0.03
C GLN A 32 1.63 -0.89 1.38
N GLU A 33 2.94 -1.18 1.40
CA GLU A 33 3.71 -1.31 2.64
C GLU A 33 3.81 0.03 3.40
N ALA A 34 3.93 1.15 2.69
CA ALA A 34 3.88 2.47 3.33
C ALA A 34 2.53 2.72 4.01
N GLN A 35 1.40 2.41 3.34
CA GLN A 35 0.06 2.54 3.93
C GLN A 35 -0.09 1.67 5.19
N LYS A 36 0.37 0.41 5.15
CA LYS A 36 0.36 -0.48 6.32
C LYS A 36 1.16 0.11 7.49
N ARG A 37 2.35 0.66 7.22
CA ARG A 37 3.17 1.30 8.25
C ARG A 37 2.49 2.52 8.87
N SER A 38 1.90 3.42 8.07
CA SER A 38 1.17 4.58 8.61
C SER A 38 0.00 4.16 9.51
N ARG A 39 -0.73 3.12 9.09
CA ARG A 39 -1.82 2.51 9.86
C ARG A 39 -1.35 1.93 11.20
N GLN A 40 -0.22 1.21 11.20
CA GLN A 40 0.37 0.65 12.42
C GLN A 40 0.87 1.74 13.38
N GLN A 41 1.43 2.84 12.87
CA GLN A 41 1.88 3.96 13.69
C GLN A 41 0.71 4.63 14.41
N LEU A 42 -0.41 4.87 13.71
CA LEU A 42 -1.64 5.37 14.32
C LEU A 42 -2.14 4.40 15.41
N GLN A 43 -2.25 3.11 15.10
CA GLN A 43 -2.69 2.11 16.08
C GLN A 43 -1.79 2.06 17.32
N SER A 44 -0.46 2.15 17.13
CA SER A 44 0.51 2.17 18.23
C SER A 44 0.36 3.43 19.08
N PHE A 45 0.10 4.58 18.46
CA PHE A 45 -0.21 5.82 19.18
C PHE A 45 -1.49 5.67 20.02
N LEU A 46 -2.58 5.20 19.40
CA LEU A 46 -3.86 4.98 20.10
C LEU A 46 -3.72 4.01 21.28
N LEU A 47 -3.00 2.91 21.09
CA LEU A 47 -2.76 1.90 22.12
C LEU A 47 -2.00 2.49 23.32
N ARG A 48 -0.94 3.28 23.09
CA ARG A 48 -0.18 3.95 24.16
C ARG A 48 -1.02 4.92 24.99
N HIS A 49 -2.12 5.44 24.45
CA HIS A 49 -3.07 6.31 25.15
C HIS A 49 -4.35 5.59 25.60
N GLY A 50 -4.35 4.24 25.60
CA GLY A 50 -5.49 3.43 26.05
C GLY A 50 -6.74 3.59 25.19
N ARG A 51 -6.60 4.01 23.92
CA ARG A 51 -7.71 4.16 22.98
C ARG A 51 -7.86 2.87 22.17
N ILE A 52 -8.78 2.02 22.57
CA ILE A 52 -9.02 0.71 21.95
C ILE A 52 -10.39 0.72 21.27
N TYR A 53 -10.42 0.37 20.00
CA TYR A 53 -11.67 0.23 19.25
C TYR A 53 -12.33 -1.12 19.54
N SER A 54 -13.60 -1.11 19.97
CA SER A 54 -14.37 -2.32 20.31
C SER A 54 -15.31 -2.81 19.19
N GLY A 55 -15.32 -2.14 18.03
CA GLY A 55 -16.13 -2.55 16.88
C GLY A 55 -15.55 -3.73 16.11
N ARG A 56 -16.34 -4.29 15.17
CA ARG A 56 -15.98 -5.52 14.44
C ARG A 56 -14.76 -5.39 13.52
N SER A 57 -14.65 -4.28 12.77
CA SER A 57 -13.66 -4.16 11.69
C SER A 57 -12.86 -2.87 11.79
N SER A 58 -11.54 -3.01 11.82
CA SER A 58 -10.60 -1.90 11.67
C SER A 58 -10.64 -1.33 10.25
N TRP A 59 -10.27 -0.05 10.10
CA TRP A 59 -10.22 0.67 8.82
C TRP A 59 -11.55 0.72 8.05
N SER A 60 -12.67 0.49 8.76
CA SER A 60 -14.02 0.70 8.25
C SER A 60 -14.47 2.14 8.48
N LEU A 61 -15.56 2.55 7.81
CA LEU A 61 -16.18 3.86 8.07
C LEU A 61 -16.53 4.05 9.56
N ALA A 62 -16.99 2.99 10.24
CA ALA A 62 -17.26 3.02 11.67
C ALA A 62 -15.99 3.26 12.50
N HIS A 63 -14.87 2.62 12.14
CA HIS A 63 -13.58 2.86 12.78
C HIS A 63 -13.10 4.29 12.59
N MET A 64 -13.19 4.84 11.37
CA MET A 64 -12.79 6.23 11.10
C MET A 64 -13.66 7.25 11.84
N ARG A 65 -14.97 7.00 11.94
CA ARG A 65 -15.88 7.80 12.76
C ARG A 65 -15.54 7.72 14.25
N TRP A 66 -15.11 6.56 14.74
CA TRP A 66 -14.66 6.44 16.12
C TRP A 66 -13.34 7.20 16.36
N ILE A 67 -12.39 7.15 15.43
CA ILE A 67 -11.14 7.93 15.53
C ILE A 67 -11.45 9.43 15.63
N SER A 68 -12.41 9.95 14.84
CA SER A 68 -12.75 11.37 14.86
C SER A 68 -13.44 11.85 16.13
N THR A 69 -13.97 10.95 16.97
CA THR A 69 -14.60 11.30 18.25
C THR A 69 -13.62 11.24 19.43
N LEU A 70 -12.39 10.77 19.21
CA LEU A 70 -11.39 10.67 20.27
C LEU A 70 -11.05 12.04 20.84
N LYS A 71 -10.95 12.08 22.17
CA LYS A 71 -10.48 13.25 22.91
C LYS A 71 -9.20 12.93 23.66
N PHE A 72 -8.31 13.91 23.72
CA PHE A 72 -7.08 13.84 24.50
C PHE A 72 -7.04 15.01 25.49
N GLU A 73 -6.35 14.80 26.60
CA GLU A 73 -6.17 15.83 27.62
C GLU A 73 -5.24 16.95 27.13
N HIS A 74 -4.12 16.57 26.50
CA HIS A 74 -3.14 17.52 25.97
C HIS A 74 -3.41 17.84 24.48
N PRO A 75 -3.46 19.13 24.08
CA PRO A 75 -3.71 19.54 22.70
C PRO A 75 -2.75 18.94 21.66
N ALA A 76 -1.47 18.76 22.01
CA ALA A 76 -0.47 18.18 21.11
C ALA A 76 -0.84 16.78 20.59
N HIS A 77 -1.57 15.97 21.39
CA HIS A 77 -2.01 14.65 20.95
C HIS A 77 -3.05 14.71 19.82
N PHE A 78 -3.85 15.78 19.74
CA PHE A 78 -4.75 16.00 18.61
C PHE A 78 -3.98 16.30 17.32
N ILE A 79 -2.90 17.09 17.41
CA ILE A 79 -2.02 17.37 16.27
C ILE A 79 -1.42 16.05 15.77
N VAL A 80 -0.84 15.25 16.67
CA VAL A 80 -0.27 13.95 16.32
C VAL A 80 -1.32 13.01 15.69
N LEU A 81 -2.54 12.97 16.22
CA LEU A 81 -3.63 12.18 15.64
C LEU A 81 -3.92 12.63 14.20
N LYS A 82 -4.01 13.94 13.96
CA LYS A 82 -4.29 14.51 12.64
C LYS A 82 -3.19 14.19 11.65
N GLU A 83 -1.92 14.33 12.04
CA GLU A 83 -0.78 13.97 11.20
C GLU A 83 -0.79 12.49 10.82
N TYR A 84 -1.08 11.59 11.75
CA TYR A 84 -1.21 10.16 11.43
C TYR A 84 -2.38 9.85 10.50
N CYS A 85 -3.54 10.51 10.69
CA CYS A 85 -4.66 10.38 9.75
C CYS A 85 -4.29 10.87 8.35
N GLN A 86 -3.66 12.04 8.24
CA GLN A 86 -3.21 12.59 6.96
C GLN A 86 -2.21 11.67 6.26
N ALA A 87 -1.24 11.12 6.99
CA ALA A 87 -0.26 10.18 6.42
C ALA A 87 -0.89 8.89 5.88
N ILE A 88 -2.03 8.46 6.44
CA ILE A 88 -2.80 7.31 5.92
C ILE A 88 -3.55 7.71 4.65
N GLU A 89 -4.21 8.88 4.66
CA GLU A 89 -4.93 9.42 3.49
C GLU A 89 -3.98 9.63 2.29
N ASP A 90 -2.81 10.22 2.52
CA ASP A 90 -1.80 10.42 1.47
C ASP A 90 -1.28 9.10 0.90
N ALA A 91 -1.07 8.10 1.76
CA ALA A 91 -0.68 6.77 1.33
C ALA A 91 -1.77 6.07 0.52
N GLU A 92 -3.04 6.25 0.90
CA GLU A 92 -4.21 5.75 0.15
C GLU A 92 -4.33 6.39 -1.22
N VAL A 93 -4.20 7.71 -1.31
CA VAL A 93 -4.19 8.44 -2.58
C VAL A 93 -3.06 7.96 -3.48
N ARG A 94 -1.85 7.79 -2.94
CA ARG A 94 -0.70 7.29 -3.71
C ARG A 94 -0.91 5.87 -4.20
N LEU A 95 -1.40 4.97 -3.35
CA LEU A 95 -1.66 3.58 -3.71
C LEU A 95 -2.74 3.48 -4.79
N LYS A 96 -3.82 4.24 -4.65
CA LYS A 96 -4.89 4.32 -5.66
C LYS A 96 -4.32 4.81 -7.00
N ARG A 97 -3.58 5.93 -7.00
CA ARG A 97 -2.98 6.48 -8.22
C ARG A 97 -2.08 5.46 -8.93
N LEU A 98 -1.22 4.75 -8.20
CA LEU A 98 -0.37 3.70 -8.78
C LEU A 98 -1.18 2.52 -9.33
N THR A 99 -2.29 2.18 -8.68
CA THR A 99 -3.19 1.11 -9.13
C THR A 99 -3.91 1.48 -10.43
N ASP A 100 -4.38 2.73 -10.53
CA ASP A 100 -5.00 3.28 -11.73
C ASP A 100 -3.99 3.33 -12.88
N LEU A 101 -2.78 3.86 -12.64
CA LEU A 101 -1.70 3.91 -13.63
C LEU A 101 -1.30 2.53 -14.15
N ILE A 102 -1.22 1.51 -13.28
CA ILE A 102 -0.95 0.14 -13.71
C ILE A 102 -2.09 -0.36 -14.61
N SER A 103 -3.34 -0.15 -14.21
CA SER A 103 -4.51 -0.56 -15.00
C SER A 103 -4.54 0.10 -16.38
N GLU A 104 -4.12 1.36 -16.48
CA GLU A 104 -4.00 2.07 -17.75
C GLU A 104 -2.83 1.58 -18.60
N THR A 105 -1.65 1.43 -17.99
CA THR A 105 -0.42 1.06 -18.71
C THR A 105 -0.50 -0.37 -19.26
N VAL A 106 -1.10 -1.30 -18.50
CA VAL A 106 -1.32 -2.69 -18.94
C VAL A 106 -2.11 -2.76 -20.26
N LYS A 107 -3.04 -1.83 -20.54
CA LYS A 107 -3.81 -1.83 -21.80
C LYS A 107 -2.93 -1.70 -23.05
N SER A 108 -1.80 -1.03 -22.91
CA SER A 108 -0.84 -0.82 -24.01
C SER A 108 0.29 -1.85 -24.03
N TRP A 109 0.32 -2.77 -23.07
CA TRP A 109 1.39 -3.75 -22.92
C TRP A 109 1.15 -4.99 -23.78
N THR A 110 2.20 -5.46 -24.45
CA THR A 110 2.15 -6.58 -25.40
C THR A 110 1.77 -7.93 -24.78
N MET A 111 1.85 -8.05 -23.45
CA MET A 111 1.41 -9.24 -22.69
C MET A 111 0.10 -9.00 -21.91
N ALA A 112 -0.69 -7.99 -22.26
CA ALA A 112 -2.01 -7.82 -21.69
C ALA A 112 -2.86 -9.10 -21.89
N PRO A 113 -3.57 -9.58 -20.86
CA PRO A 113 -4.49 -10.71 -21.03
C PRO A 113 -5.56 -10.36 -22.06
N VAL A 114 -5.84 -11.30 -22.97
CA VAL A 114 -6.88 -11.22 -24.01
C VAL A 114 -8.25 -11.48 -23.42
#